data_AF-A0A1H7PUG1-F1
#
_entry.id   AF-A0A1H7PUG1-F1
#
_cell.length_a   1.000
_cell.length_b   1.000
_cell.length_c   1.000
_cell.angle_alpha   90.00
_cell.angle_beta   90.00
_cell.angle_gamma   90.00
#
_symmetry.space_group_name_H-M   'P 1'
#
loop_
_entity.id
_entity.type
_entity.pdbx_description
1 polymer ?
#
loop_
_entity_poly.entity_id
_entity_poly.type
_entity_poly.pdbx_seq_one_letter_code
_entity_poly.pdbx_strand_id
1 'polypeptide(L)'
;MTEADAARPDALLERVADAVRDPSVTAASLQALWDEAQQLRSGMAEAEGDCMKQSLDPGASVSEARQARNSAADFAHEGRRLEAAMASLDEVLPTVRAAEHRAAIMPAYEKYRDERAAFIERLRDRWPKLTAEMLELIQTIERYRHEPGVEIPDGEDPLRGDVEMEARDLPSFHLPTGPVASFASARLPKFENDPWKRYLWTEQMKGLKSW
;
A
#
# COMPACT_ATOMS: atom_id res chain seq x y z
N MET A 1 35.47 -35.05 -26.58
CA MET A 1 34.10 -35.20 -26.02
C MET A 1 34.20 -34.88 -24.54
N THR A 2 33.67 -33.81 -23.97
CA THR A 2 32.63 -32.87 -24.41
C THR A 2 32.66 -31.68 -23.44
N GLU A 3 33.28 -30.57 -23.84
CA GLU A 3 33.12 -29.25 -23.17
C GLU A 3 32.47 -28.23 -24.11
N ALA A 4 32.10 -28.68 -25.31
CA ALA A 4 31.46 -27.92 -26.36
C ALA A 4 30.06 -28.47 -26.70
N ASP A 5 29.35 -29.02 -25.72
CA ASP A 5 27.88 -28.94 -25.71
C ASP A 5 27.52 -27.48 -25.33
N ALA A 6 27.98 -26.55 -26.16
CA ALA A 6 27.61 -25.16 -26.08
C ALA A 6 26.08 -25.14 -26.09
N ALA A 7 25.50 -24.67 -24.99
CA ALA A 7 24.05 -24.60 -24.79
C ALA A 7 23.41 -24.08 -26.06
N ARG A 8 22.71 -24.97 -26.78
CA ARG A 8 22.19 -24.62 -28.10
C ARG A 8 21.18 -23.49 -27.92
N PRO A 9 21.29 -22.39 -28.67
CA PRO A 9 20.38 -21.25 -28.56
C PRO A 9 18.93 -21.70 -28.71
N ASP A 10 18.66 -22.69 -29.56
CA ASP A 10 17.30 -23.21 -29.79
C ASP A 10 16.63 -23.72 -28.50
N ALA A 11 17.35 -24.46 -27.65
CA ALA A 11 16.77 -24.99 -26.41
C ALA A 11 16.43 -23.87 -25.40
N LEU A 12 17.26 -22.82 -25.35
CA LEU A 12 16.96 -21.65 -24.51
C LEU A 12 15.81 -20.83 -25.09
N LEU A 13 15.76 -20.63 -26.41
CA LEU A 13 14.68 -19.92 -27.08
C LEU A 13 13.33 -20.63 -26.91
N GLU A 14 13.30 -21.96 -26.94
CA GLU A 14 12.11 -22.75 -26.62
C GLU A 14 11.67 -22.53 -25.17
N ARG A 15 12.60 -22.61 -24.21
CA ARG A 15 12.32 -22.34 -22.79
C ARG A 15 11.77 -20.93 -22.56
N VAL A 16 12.32 -19.92 -23.25
CA VAL A 16 11.82 -18.54 -23.19
C VAL A 16 10.41 -18.44 -23.78
N ALA A 17 10.17 -19.06 -24.93
CA ALA A 17 8.86 -19.05 -25.57
C ALA A 17 7.78 -19.73 -24.71
N ASP A 18 8.12 -20.83 -24.04
CA ASP A 18 7.22 -21.53 -23.12
C ASP A 18 6.96 -20.69 -21.87
N ALA A 19 8.01 -20.12 -21.27
CA ALA A 19 7.89 -19.27 -20.08
C ALA A 19 7.03 -18.01 -20.32
N VAL A 20 7.14 -17.39 -21.49
CA VAL A 20 6.34 -16.20 -21.86
C VAL A 20 4.84 -16.55 -22.02
N ARG A 21 4.51 -17.80 -22.38
CA ARG A 21 3.13 -18.25 -22.55
C ARG A 21 2.51 -18.81 -21.28
N ASP A 22 3.32 -19.21 -20.31
CA ASP A 22 2.87 -19.84 -19.07
C ASP A 22 2.48 -18.79 -18.01
N PRO A 23 1.19 -18.70 -17.61
CA PRO A 23 0.76 -17.75 -16.59
C PRO A 23 1.25 -18.10 -15.17
N SER A 24 1.79 -19.30 -14.95
CA SER A 24 2.28 -19.75 -13.66
C SER A 24 3.75 -19.41 -13.39
N VAL A 25 4.45 -18.86 -14.39
CA VAL A 25 5.86 -18.52 -14.28
C VAL A 25 6.10 -17.39 -13.28
N THR A 26 7.18 -17.48 -12.53
CA THR A 26 7.54 -16.44 -11.54
C THR A 26 8.44 -15.38 -12.14
N ALA A 27 8.46 -14.18 -11.53
CA ALA A 27 9.37 -13.12 -11.94
C ALA A 27 10.85 -13.53 -11.78
N ALA A 28 11.15 -14.36 -10.77
CA ALA A 28 12.49 -14.89 -10.54
C ALA A 28 12.93 -15.84 -11.67
N SER A 29 12.03 -16.73 -12.11
CA SER A 29 12.29 -17.65 -13.23
C SER A 29 12.51 -16.90 -14.55
N LEU A 30 11.70 -15.87 -14.83
CA LEU A 30 11.88 -15.02 -16.02
C LEU A 30 13.21 -14.24 -15.98
N GLN A 31 13.59 -13.72 -14.82
CA GLN A 31 14.89 -13.04 -14.68
C GLN A 31 16.05 -14.00 -14.93
N ALA A 32 15.99 -15.22 -14.41
CA ALA A 32 17.04 -16.23 -14.64
C ALA A 32 17.18 -16.58 -16.12
N LEU A 33 16.06 -16.69 -16.86
CA LEU A 33 16.09 -16.91 -18.31
C LEU A 33 16.68 -15.72 -19.07
N TRP A 34 16.39 -14.49 -18.62
CA TRP A 34 16.97 -13.28 -19.19
C TRP A 34 18.50 -13.24 -18.99
N ASP A 35 18.97 -13.54 -17.77
CA ASP A 35 20.39 -13.57 -17.44
C ASP A 35 21.14 -14.65 -18.25
N GLU A 36 20.54 -15.84 -18.41
CA GLU A 36 21.06 -16.93 -19.24
C GLU A 36 21.14 -16.52 -20.73
N ALA A 37 20.10 -15.86 -21.25
CA ALA A 37 20.07 -15.36 -22.62
C ALA A 37 21.12 -14.26 -22.86
N GLN A 38 21.31 -13.36 -21.89
CA GLN A 38 22.34 -12.33 -21.95
C GLN A 38 23.74 -12.95 -21.99
N GLN A 39 24.02 -13.91 -21.11
CA GLN A 39 25.31 -14.60 -21.09
C GLN A 39 25.60 -15.32 -22.41
N LEU A 40 24.61 -16.04 -22.95
CA LEU A 40 24.76 -16.73 -24.23
C LEU A 40 24.97 -15.75 -25.38
N ARG A 41 24.25 -14.62 -25.38
CA ARG A 41 24.39 -13.57 -26.39
C ARG A 41 25.79 -12.95 -26.39
N SER A 42 26.36 -12.70 -25.23
CA SER A 42 27.75 -12.22 -25.09
C SER A 42 28.75 -13.22 -25.66
N GLY A 43 28.62 -14.51 -25.32
CA GLY A 43 29.49 -15.55 -25.88
C GLY A 43 29.37 -15.68 -27.40
N MET A 44 28.17 -15.50 -27.96
CA MET A 44 27.97 -15.47 -29.42
C MET A 44 28.61 -14.26 -30.09
N ALA A 45 28.58 -13.08 -29.46
CA ALA A 45 29.24 -11.90 -29.99
C ALA A 45 30.76 -12.08 -30.07
N GLU A 46 31.35 -12.73 -29.06
CA GLU A 46 32.77 -13.08 -29.06
C GLU A 46 33.10 -14.09 -30.17
N ALA A 47 32.31 -15.17 -30.28
CA ALA A 47 32.48 -16.19 -31.32
C ALA A 47 32.31 -15.63 -32.75
N GLU A 48 31.34 -14.73 -32.96
CA GLU A 48 31.16 -13.97 -34.20
C GLU A 48 32.43 -13.17 -34.52
N GLY A 49 32.94 -12.41 -33.55
CA GLY A 49 34.15 -11.61 -33.70
C GLY A 49 35.38 -12.45 -34.05
N ASP A 50 35.54 -13.62 -33.44
CA ASP A 50 36.66 -14.52 -33.73
C ASP A 50 36.56 -15.18 -35.10
N CYS A 51 35.35 -15.60 -35.50
CA CYS A 51 35.11 -16.09 -36.87
C CYS A 51 35.39 -15.00 -37.91
N MET A 52 35.01 -13.75 -37.61
CA MET A 52 35.27 -12.63 -38.51
C MET A 52 36.77 -12.36 -38.65
N LYS A 53 37.55 -12.41 -37.55
CA LYS A 53 39.02 -12.30 -37.59
C LYS A 53 39.64 -13.41 -38.45
N GLN A 54 39.21 -14.66 -38.27
CA GLN A 54 39.68 -15.80 -39.07
C GLN A 54 39.35 -15.64 -40.56
N SER A 55 38.19 -15.07 -40.89
CA SER A 55 37.80 -14.83 -42.28
C SER A 55 38.68 -13.80 -43.02
N LEU A 56 39.40 -12.97 -42.26
CA LEU A 56 40.29 -11.92 -42.76
C LEU A 56 41.78 -12.30 -42.67
N ASP A 57 42.09 -13.53 -42.21
CA ASP A 57 43.47 -14.00 -42.10
C ASP A 57 44.08 -14.21 -43.50
N PRO A 58 45.16 -13.50 -43.86
CA PRO A 58 45.83 -13.68 -45.15
C PRO A 58 46.46 -15.07 -45.32
N GLY A 59 46.69 -15.80 -44.23
CA GLY A 59 47.18 -17.19 -44.24
C GLY A 59 46.10 -18.24 -44.48
N ALA A 60 44.82 -17.87 -44.36
CA ALA A 60 43.71 -18.80 -44.57
C ALA A 60 43.48 -19.07 -46.06
N SER A 61 43.11 -20.30 -46.39
CA SER A 61 42.59 -20.62 -47.72
C SER A 61 41.26 -19.92 -47.98
N VAL A 62 40.90 -19.74 -49.25
CA VAL A 62 39.60 -19.15 -49.65
C VAL A 62 38.42 -19.95 -49.08
N SER A 63 38.56 -21.27 -48.96
CA SER A 63 37.50 -22.12 -48.40
C SER A 63 37.31 -21.87 -46.90
N GLU A 64 38.41 -21.80 -46.14
CA GLU A 64 38.39 -21.53 -44.69
C GLU A 64 37.83 -20.13 -44.41
N ALA A 65 38.28 -19.13 -45.17
CA ALA A 65 37.78 -17.75 -45.03
C ALA A 65 36.26 -17.66 -45.28
N ARG A 66 35.75 -18.39 -46.28
CA ARG A 66 34.30 -18.47 -46.56
C ARG A 66 33.54 -19.18 -45.45
N GLN A 67 34.07 -20.29 -44.94
CA GLN A 67 33.45 -21.02 -43.84
C GLN A 67 33.36 -20.14 -42.59
N ALA A 68 34.45 -19.47 -42.21
CA ALA A 68 34.49 -18.57 -41.06
C ALA A 68 33.49 -17.42 -41.20
N ARG A 69 33.38 -16.82 -42.39
CA ARG A 69 32.36 -15.79 -42.67
C ARG A 69 30.94 -16.32 -42.52
N ASN A 70 30.64 -17.53 -42.99
CA ASN A 70 29.31 -18.13 -42.85
C ASN A 70 28.99 -18.40 -41.37
N SER A 71 29.93 -18.97 -40.62
CA SER A 71 29.77 -19.18 -39.17
C SER A 71 29.53 -17.87 -38.43
N ALA A 72 30.25 -16.79 -38.78
CA ALA A 72 30.00 -15.46 -38.20
C ALA A 72 28.57 -14.96 -38.51
N ALA A 73 28.09 -15.17 -39.74
CA ALA A 73 26.71 -14.81 -40.10
C ALA A 73 25.66 -15.61 -39.32
N ASP A 74 25.92 -16.90 -39.07
CA ASP A 74 25.05 -17.76 -38.27
C ASP A 74 25.00 -17.29 -36.81
N PHE A 75 26.17 -17.02 -36.18
CA PHE A 75 26.23 -16.45 -34.83
C PHE A 75 25.53 -15.09 -34.75
N ALA A 76 25.69 -14.22 -35.74
CA ALA A 76 25.01 -12.93 -35.78
C ALA A 76 23.48 -13.09 -35.89
N HIS A 77 23.01 -14.09 -36.61
CA HIS A 77 21.58 -14.40 -36.71
C HIS A 77 21.01 -14.91 -35.38
N GLU A 78 21.68 -15.89 -34.77
CA GLU A 78 21.27 -16.41 -33.46
C GLU A 78 21.34 -15.35 -32.36
N GLY A 79 22.35 -14.48 -32.40
CA GLY A 79 22.44 -13.32 -31.50
C GLY A 79 21.22 -12.40 -31.60
N ARG A 80 20.73 -12.11 -32.81
CA ARG A 80 19.49 -11.33 -33.01
C ARG A 80 18.25 -12.06 -32.48
N ARG A 81 18.19 -13.38 -32.60
CA ARG A 81 17.08 -14.18 -32.04
C ARG A 81 17.06 -14.09 -30.51
N LEU A 82 18.22 -14.18 -29.86
CA LEU A 82 18.36 -14.00 -28.41
C LEU A 82 17.96 -12.59 -27.97
N GLU A 83 18.39 -11.55 -28.69
CA GLU A 83 17.99 -10.16 -28.40
C GLU A 83 16.46 -9.98 -28.46
N ALA A 84 15.80 -10.56 -29.47
CA ALA A 84 14.34 -10.53 -29.57
C ALA A 84 13.65 -11.29 -28.41
N ALA A 85 14.23 -12.42 -27.99
CA ALA A 85 13.74 -13.18 -26.83
C ALA A 85 13.89 -12.39 -25.52
N MET A 86 15.04 -11.74 -25.30
CA MET A 86 15.27 -10.86 -24.15
C MET A 86 14.28 -9.68 -24.14
N ALA A 87 14.03 -9.05 -25.28
CA ALA A 87 13.04 -7.98 -25.39
C ALA A 87 11.62 -8.45 -25.02
N SER A 88 11.26 -9.68 -25.38
CA SER A 88 9.97 -10.29 -24.99
C SER A 88 9.90 -10.53 -23.48
N LEU A 89 11.00 -10.97 -22.86
CA LEU A 89 11.09 -11.12 -21.42
C LEU A 89 10.96 -9.76 -20.70
N ASP A 90 11.63 -8.71 -21.21
CA ASP A 90 11.57 -7.35 -20.66
C ASP A 90 10.15 -6.75 -20.70
N GLU A 91 9.34 -7.14 -21.68
CA GLU A 91 7.93 -6.73 -21.76
C GLU A 91 7.05 -7.41 -20.70
N VAL A 92 7.26 -8.71 -20.46
CA VAL A 92 6.41 -9.52 -19.58
C VAL A 92 6.77 -9.37 -18.11
N LEU A 93 8.05 -9.26 -17.81
CA LEU A 93 8.60 -9.33 -16.46
C LEU A 93 8.08 -8.24 -15.49
N PRO A 94 7.85 -6.98 -15.89
CA PRO A 94 7.22 -5.98 -15.03
C PRO A 94 5.80 -6.36 -14.62
N THR A 95 5.02 -6.96 -15.53
CA THR A 95 3.64 -7.39 -15.28
C THR A 95 3.61 -8.52 -14.25
N VAL A 96 4.48 -9.51 -14.39
CA VAL A 96 4.59 -10.63 -13.43
C VAL A 96 5.03 -10.13 -12.06
N ARG A 97 6.04 -9.24 -11.99
CA ARG A 97 6.45 -8.60 -10.72
C ARG A 97 5.31 -7.86 -10.03
N ALA A 98 4.52 -7.10 -10.79
CA ALA A 98 3.37 -6.38 -10.25
C ALA A 98 2.29 -7.34 -9.72
N ALA A 99 2.03 -8.44 -10.43
CA ALA A 99 1.07 -9.46 -10.01
C ALA A 99 1.52 -10.17 -8.72
N GLU A 100 2.78 -10.58 -8.63
CA GLU A 100 3.35 -11.19 -7.44
C GLU A 100 3.34 -10.24 -6.24
N HIS A 101 3.76 -8.99 -6.43
CA HIS A 101 3.73 -7.98 -5.37
C HIS A 101 2.29 -7.76 -4.87
N ARG A 102 1.34 -7.63 -5.78
CA ARG A 102 -0.08 -7.50 -5.44
C ARG A 102 -0.57 -8.70 -4.63
N ALA A 103 -0.25 -9.92 -5.08
CA ALA A 103 -0.62 -11.14 -4.37
C ALA A 103 -0.02 -11.19 -2.96
N ALA A 104 1.22 -10.73 -2.77
CA ALA A 104 1.88 -10.67 -1.48
C ALA A 104 1.23 -9.69 -0.50
N ILE A 105 0.78 -8.52 -0.97
CA ILE A 105 0.19 -7.48 -0.11
C ILE A 105 -1.32 -7.67 0.15
N MET A 106 -2.03 -8.41 -0.70
CA MET A 106 -3.49 -8.51 -0.64
C MET A 106 -4.05 -9.06 0.67
N PRO A 107 -3.47 -10.12 1.28
CA PRO A 107 -3.99 -10.65 2.54
C PRO A 107 -3.92 -9.62 3.69
N ALA A 108 -2.84 -8.84 3.76
CA ALA A 108 -2.67 -7.80 4.76
C ALA A 108 -3.66 -6.65 4.54
N TYR A 109 -3.85 -6.26 3.28
CA TYR A 109 -4.84 -5.25 2.90
C TYR A 109 -6.28 -5.69 3.25
N GLU A 110 -6.66 -6.92 2.92
CA GLU A 110 -7.98 -7.49 3.22
C GLU A 110 -8.23 -7.53 4.73
N LYS A 111 -7.25 -7.99 5.51
CA LYS A 111 -7.33 -7.96 6.97
C LYS A 111 -7.56 -6.55 7.50
N TYR A 112 -6.78 -5.57 7.04
CA TYR A 112 -6.93 -4.18 7.46
C TYR A 112 -8.29 -3.59 7.07
N ARG A 113 -8.78 -3.91 5.87
CA ARG A 113 -10.11 -3.51 5.40
C ARG A 113 -11.21 -4.03 6.32
N ASP A 114 -11.12 -5.30 6.71
CA ASP A 114 -12.13 -5.94 7.56
C ASP A 114 -12.07 -5.42 9.01
N GLU A 115 -10.86 -5.19 9.55
CA GLU A 115 -10.66 -4.53 10.85
C GLU A 115 -11.23 -3.11 10.88
N ARG A 116 -11.02 -2.34 9.79
CA ARG A 116 -11.58 -1.01 9.62
C ARG A 116 -13.10 -1.06 9.55
N ALA A 117 -13.69 -2.02 8.84
CA ALA A 117 -15.14 -2.20 8.79
C ALA A 117 -15.71 -2.52 10.17
N ALA A 118 -15.10 -3.45 10.91
CA ALA A 118 -15.50 -3.77 12.28
C ALA A 118 -15.37 -2.58 13.23
N PHE A 119 -14.33 -1.75 13.07
CA PHE A 119 -14.19 -0.51 13.84
C PHE A 119 -15.29 0.50 13.52
N ILE A 120 -15.65 0.67 12.25
CA ILE A 120 -16.76 1.56 11.83
C ILE A 120 -18.07 1.09 12.46
N GLU A 121 -18.37 -0.21 12.49
CA GLU A 121 -19.58 -0.73 13.14
C GLU A 121 -19.57 -0.48 14.66
N ARG A 122 -18.43 -0.70 15.33
CA ARG A 122 -18.29 -0.37 16.76
C ARG A 122 -18.47 1.12 17.04
N LEU A 123 -17.93 1.99 16.19
CA LEU A 123 -18.15 3.43 16.29
C LEU A 123 -19.62 3.77 16.12
N ARG A 124 -20.29 3.21 15.09
CA ARG A 124 -21.72 3.45 14.85
C ARG A 124 -22.59 3.07 16.05
N ASP A 125 -22.28 1.98 16.75
CA ASP A 125 -23.03 1.56 17.94
C ASP A 125 -22.71 2.39 19.19
N ARG A 126 -21.42 2.64 19.47
CA ARG A 126 -21.00 3.26 20.75
C ARG A 126 -21.05 4.78 20.74
N TRP A 127 -20.80 5.40 19.59
CA TRP A 127 -20.69 6.85 19.49
C TRP A 127 -21.97 7.61 19.87
N PRO A 128 -23.18 7.17 19.46
CA PRO A 128 -24.42 7.82 19.91
C PRO A 128 -24.62 7.75 21.42
N LYS A 129 -24.27 6.62 22.06
CA LYS A 129 -24.40 6.40 23.51
C LYS A 129 -23.46 7.33 24.28
N LEU A 130 -22.18 7.35 23.89
CA LEU A 130 -21.19 8.26 24.47
C LEU A 130 -21.59 9.73 24.28
N THR A 131 -22.15 10.07 23.12
CA THR A 131 -22.61 11.44 22.85
C THR A 131 -23.79 11.83 23.73
N ALA A 132 -24.75 10.92 23.93
CA ALA A 132 -25.87 11.14 24.83
C ALA A 132 -25.40 11.34 26.28
N GLU A 133 -24.51 10.47 26.76
CA GLU A 133 -23.90 10.58 28.09
C GLU A 133 -23.15 11.91 28.26
N MET A 134 -22.36 12.33 27.27
CA MET A 134 -21.68 13.62 27.30
C MET A 134 -22.68 14.79 27.33
N LEU A 135 -23.74 14.76 26.52
CA LEU A 135 -24.74 15.83 26.51
C LEU A 135 -25.50 15.91 27.84
N GLU A 136 -25.86 14.77 28.44
CA GLU A 136 -26.51 14.71 29.75
C GLU A 136 -25.62 15.31 30.85
N LEU A 137 -24.33 14.99 30.85
CA LEU A 137 -23.35 15.56 31.77
C LEU A 137 -23.22 17.08 31.59
N ILE A 138 -23.17 17.58 30.35
CA ILE A 138 -23.16 19.03 30.07
C ILE A 138 -24.42 19.70 30.64
N GLN A 139 -25.60 19.18 30.34
CA GLN A 139 -26.87 19.74 30.81
C GLN A 139 -27.00 19.73 32.32
N THR A 140 -26.48 18.67 32.96
CA THR A 140 -26.47 18.55 34.42
C THR A 140 -25.55 19.60 35.04
N ILE A 141 -24.34 19.75 34.50
CA ILE A 141 -23.41 20.81 34.92
C ILE A 141 -24.04 22.19 34.75
N GLU A 142 -24.66 22.48 33.60
CA GLU A 142 -25.34 23.76 33.36
C GLU A 142 -26.47 24.02 34.36
N ARG A 143 -27.28 23.01 34.68
CA ARG A 143 -28.36 23.11 35.67
C ARG A 143 -27.84 23.52 37.04
N TYR A 144 -26.72 22.95 37.49
CA TYR A 144 -26.16 23.21 38.81
C TYR A 144 -25.14 24.37 38.85
N ARG A 145 -24.71 24.88 37.69
CA ARG A 145 -23.86 26.08 37.58
C ARG A 145 -24.63 27.37 37.82
N HIS A 146 -25.94 27.36 37.55
CA HIS A 146 -26.79 28.50 37.89
C HIS A 146 -27.08 28.48 39.39
N GLU A 147 -26.75 29.57 40.09
CA GLU A 147 -27.12 29.75 41.50
C GLU A 147 -28.63 29.52 41.65
N PRO A 148 -29.07 28.63 42.55
CA PRO A 148 -30.48 28.56 42.87
C PRO A 148 -30.88 29.95 43.38
N GLY A 149 -31.90 30.57 42.75
CA GLY A 149 -32.56 31.78 43.26
C GLY A 149 -33.38 31.51 44.53
N VAL A 150 -32.89 30.63 45.39
CA VAL A 150 -33.53 30.14 46.60
C VAL A 150 -32.77 30.77 47.76
N GLU A 151 -33.51 31.45 48.65
CA GLU A 151 -32.93 31.96 49.88
C GLU A 151 -32.29 30.80 50.65
N ILE A 152 -30.98 30.90 50.88
CA ILE A 152 -30.24 29.94 51.69
C ILE A 152 -30.66 30.19 53.16
N PRO A 153 -31.18 29.19 53.89
CA PRO A 153 -31.49 29.34 55.30
C PRO A 153 -30.27 29.80 56.12
N ASP A 154 -30.50 30.66 57.10
CA ASP A 154 -29.43 31.18 57.96
C ASP A 154 -28.63 30.03 58.62
N GLY A 155 -27.32 30.03 58.42
CA GLY A 155 -26.39 29.06 59.00
C GLY A 155 -26.07 27.85 58.12
N GLU A 156 -26.68 27.72 56.95
CA GLU A 156 -26.33 26.69 55.96
C GLU A 156 -25.18 27.16 55.05
N ASP A 157 -24.31 26.24 54.65
CA ASP A 157 -23.24 26.54 53.70
C ASP A 157 -23.85 26.88 52.34
N PRO A 158 -23.41 27.98 51.68
CA PRO A 158 -23.85 28.26 50.33
C PRO A 158 -23.47 27.08 49.42
N LEU A 159 -24.43 26.60 48.62
CA LEU A 159 -24.18 25.62 47.57
C LEU A 159 -23.17 26.24 46.58
N ARG A 160 -21.88 26.04 46.83
CA ARG A 160 -20.79 26.77 46.15
C ARG A 160 -20.81 26.47 44.64
N GLY A 161 -20.73 27.55 43.87
CA GLY A 161 -21.32 27.69 42.53
C GLY A 161 -20.63 27.05 41.33
N ASP A 162 -19.78 26.03 41.45
CA ASP A 162 -19.21 25.35 40.28
C ASP A 162 -19.03 23.83 40.47
N VAL A 163 -20.11 23.06 40.25
CA VAL A 163 -20.12 21.57 40.25
C VAL A 163 -19.02 20.96 39.37
N GLU A 164 -18.65 21.64 38.28
CA GLU A 164 -17.57 21.19 37.41
C GLU A 164 -16.18 21.23 38.07
N MET A 165 -15.93 22.18 38.96
CA MET A 165 -14.65 22.26 39.68
C MET A 165 -14.53 21.15 40.73
N GLU A 166 -15.63 20.85 41.42
CA GLU A 166 -15.70 19.77 42.41
C GLU A 166 -15.51 18.39 41.76
N ALA A 167 -16.19 18.13 40.64
CA ALA A 167 -16.05 16.88 39.89
C ALA A 167 -14.62 16.62 39.38
N ARG A 168 -13.80 17.67 39.27
CA ARG A 168 -12.40 17.61 38.82
C ARG A 168 -11.38 17.60 39.96
N ASP A 169 -11.85 17.55 41.22
CA ASP A 169 -11.00 17.67 42.42
C ASP A 169 -10.07 18.90 42.36
N LEU A 170 -10.58 20.00 41.81
CA LEU A 170 -9.81 21.24 41.68
C LEU A 170 -10.05 22.15 42.88
N PRO A 171 -9.00 22.65 43.55
CA PRO A 171 -9.16 23.59 44.63
C PRO A 171 -9.80 24.89 44.12
N SER A 172 -10.88 25.33 44.79
CA SER A 172 -11.56 26.59 44.48
C SER A 172 -10.66 27.81 44.67
N PHE A 173 -10.94 28.86 43.89
CA PHE A 173 -10.28 30.17 43.74
C PHE A 173 -8.95 30.17 42.97
N HIS A 174 -9.10 30.44 41.66
CA HIS A 174 -8.10 30.81 40.65
C HIS A 174 -6.87 29.91 40.53
N LEU A 175 -6.95 28.95 39.60
CA LEU A 175 -5.74 28.41 38.98
C LEU A 175 -5.03 29.55 38.21
N PRO A 176 -3.74 29.83 38.48
CA PRO A 176 -2.98 30.88 37.80
C PRO A 176 -2.63 30.54 36.34
N THR A 177 -3.09 29.40 35.82
CA THR A 177 -2.60 28.77 34.58
C THR A 177 -3.51 28.91 33.37
N GLY A 178 -4.44 29.88 33.38
CA GLY A 178 -5.34 30.17 32.26
C GLY A 178 -6.70 29.49 32.39
N PRO A 179 -7.60 29.66 31.40
CA PRO A 179 -8.95 29.14 31.49
C PRO A 179 -8.94 27.61 31.55
N VAL A 180 -9.55 27.05 32.59
CA VAL A 180 -9.87 25.62 32.64
C VAL A 180 -10.85 25.33 31.51
N ALA A 181 -10.47 24.46 30.56
CA ALA A 181 -11.37 24.05 29.49
C ALA A 181 -12.62 23.40 30.13
N SER A 182 -13.77 24.06 30.03
CA SER A 182 -15.03 23.54 30.55
C SER A 182 -15.54 22.41 29.67
N PHE A 183 -16.19 21.41 30.26
CA PHE A 183 -16.87 20.35 29.56
C PHE A 183 -18.00 20.90 28.69
N ALA A 184 -18.67 21.98 29.12
CA ALA A 184 -19.63 22.72 28.30
C ALA A 184 -18.97 23.42 27.09
N SER A 185 -17.66 23.70 27.15
CA SER A 185 -16.89 24.24 26.02
C SER A 185 -16.29 23.17 25.10
N ALA A 186 -16.38 21.89 25.49
CA ALA A 186 -15.96 20.77 24.67
C ALA A 186 -16.93 20.63 23.49
N ARG A 187 -16.46 20.99 22.29
CA ARG A 187 -17.24 20.75 21.07
C ARG A 187 -17.10 19.28 20.70
N LEU A 188 -18.24 18.60 20.54
CA LEU A 188 -18.25 17.29 19.88
C LEU A 188 -17.56 17.41 18.51
N PRO A 189 -16.72 16.43 18.11
CA PRO A 189 -16.06 16.46 16.82
C PRO A 189 -17.07 16.70 15.69
N LYS A 190 -16.89 17.80 14.96
CA LYS A 190 -17.52 17.95 13.64
C LYS A 190 -16.65 17.18 12.67
N PHE A 191 -17.18 16.10 12.10
CA PHE A 191 -16.50 15.43 10.99
C PHE A 191 -16.62 16.33 9.76
N GLU A 192 -15.60 17.15 9.51
CA GLU A 192 -15.59 18.16 8.45
C GLU A 192 -15.54 17.58 7.02
N ASN A 193 -15.24 16.28 6.87
CA ASN A 193 -15.05 15.63 5.57
C ASN A 193 -16.02 14.44 5.34
N ASP A 194 -17.32 14.67 5.49
CA ASP A 194 -18.35 13.69 5.12
C ASP A 194 -19.08 14.12 3.82
N PRO A 195 -18.87 13.43 2.68
CA PRO A 195 -19.60 13.69 1.44
C PRO A 195 -21.08 13.30 1.52
N TRP A 196 -21.52 12.65 2.61
CA TRP A 196 -22.90 12.22 2.83
C TRP A 196 -23.35 12.61 4.25
N LYS A 197 -23.87 13.82 4.45
CA LYS A 197 -24.70 14.18 5.62
C LYS A 197 -25.87 13.21 5.83
N ARG A 198 -25.62 12.01 6.40
CA ARG A 198 -26.65 11.04 6.83
C ARG A 198 -26.21 10.23 8.06
N TYR A 199 -25.67 10.91 9.07
CA TYR A 199 -26.04 10.56 10.44
C TYR A 199 -26.51 11.84 11.13
N LEU A 200 -27.74 12.21 10.78
CA LEU A 200 -28.52 13.27 11.40
C LEU A 200 -29.01 12.82 12.79
N TRP A 201 -28.11 12.78 13.76
CA TRP A 201 -28.45 12.76 15.19
C TRP A 201 -29.34 13.93 15.66
N THR A 202 -29.49 15.00 14.87
CA THR A 202 -30.32 16.16 15.22
C THR A 202 -31.67 16.26 14.48
N GLU A 203 -31.91 15.50 13.40
CA GLU A 203 -33.22 15.55 12.70
C GLU A 203 -34.18 14.41 13.08
N GLN A 204 -33.70 13.27 13.59
CA GLN A 204 -34.61 12.21 14.09
C GLN A 204 -35.28 12.55 15.43
N MET A 205 -34.85 13.59 16.15
CA MET A 205 -35.51 14.05 17.39
C MET A 205 -36.62 15.08 17.16
N LYS A 206 -36.77 15.66 15.94
CA LYS A 206 -37.86 16.61 15.63
C LYS A 206 -39.25 15.93 15.48
N GLY A 207 -39.32 14.61 15.58
CA GLY A 207 -40.56 13.82 15.52
C GLY A 207 -41.10 13.35 16.88
N LEU A 208 -40.33 13.47 17.97
CA LEU A 208 -40.82 13.18 19.32
C LEU A 208 -41.62 14.38 19.81
N LYS A 209 -42.88 14.43 19.37
CA LYS A 209 -43.90 15.23 20.03
C LYS A 209 -43.95 14.81 21.49
N SER A 210 -43.79 15.81 22.35
CA SER A 210 -44.10 15.81 23.78
C SER A 210 -45.31 14.93 24.10
N TRP A 211 -45.10 13.95 24.96
CA TRP A 211 -46.12 13.41 25.87
C TRP A 211 -45.81 13.96 27.25
#